data_AF-A0A953F8L1-F1
#
_entry.id   AF-A0A953F8L1-F1
#
_cell.length_a   1.000
_cell.length_b   1.000
_cell.length_c   1.000
_cell.angle_alpha   90.00
_cell.angle_beta   90.00
_cell.angle_gamma   90.00
#
_symmetry.space_group_name_H-M   'P 1'
#
loop_
_entity.id
_entity.type
_entity.pdbx_description
1 polymer ?
#
loop_
_entity_poly.entity_id
_entity_poly.type
_entity_poly.pdbx_seq_one_letter_code
_entity_poly.pdbx_strand_id
1 'polypeptide(L)'
;MKHTRIIILFALSLAGFLMTSCDKVEDKVTLTGSTPPQLTVSSSSDLVLQKARENYSSLQFSWTNPNYTYSNGVNTQDVNYLLQIDTTGSNFSNPKSVNLGFVKELSTAFTVKELNTALSGMELKDFVSHAFEFRIKATLFGGSAPVYSNVVKINITTYLDVVYPVPDKLYITGAATPGNWMGGGDAELVAQRFNKVNAYTFVIESLNINASSGYLFVPVYGDWSHKYGFTGSAQGNNPAGDTFKPEGNDFVSPATAKAYKITVNFKTGKFSFE
;
A
#
# COMPACT_ATOMS: atom_id res chain seq x y z
N MET A 1 20.66 59.61 -71.64
CA MET A 1 19.66 58.60 -71.20
C MET A 1 19.96 57.16 -71.67
N LYS A 2 21.23 56.71 -71.79
CA LYS A 2 21.54 55.30 -72.12
C LYS A 2 22.39 54.56 -71.07
N HIS A 3 23.16 55.26 -70.23
CA HIS A 3 24.04 54.61 -69.23
C HIS A 3 23.36 54.28 -67.88
N THR A 4 22.27 54.98 -67.52
CA THR A 4 21.55 54.72 -66.25
C THR A 4 20.72 53.43 -66.28
N ARG A 5 20.38 52.90 -67.47
CA ARG A 5 19.59 51.67 -67.62
C ARG A 5 20.44 50.38 -67.49
N ILE A 6 21.76 50.46 -67.69
CA ILE A 6 22.65 49.28 -67.62
C ILE A 6 23.02 48.94 -66.16
N ILE A 7 23.13 49.94 -65.28
CA ILE A 7 23.44 49.71 -63.85
C ILE A 7 22.24 49.10 -63.11
N ILE A 8 21.01 49.45 -63.50
CA ILE A 8 19.79 48.88 -62.91
C ILE A 8 19.55 47.43 -63.36
N LEU A 9 20.03 47.04 -64.56
CA LEU A 9 19.94 45.64 -65.01
C LEU A 9 20.99 44.71 -64.39
N PHE A 10 22.10 45.24 -63.88
CA PHE A 10 23.12 44.42 -63.18
C PHE A 10 22.83 44.26 -61.68
N ALA A 11 22.07 45.19 -61.09
CA ALA A 11 21.61 45.08 -59.70
C ALA A 11 20.41 44.13 -59.52
N LEU A 12 19.73 43.75 -60.61
CA LEU A 12 18.57 42.85 -60.57
C LEU A 12 18.95 41.36 -60.78
N SER A 13 20.17 41.05 -61.23
CA SER A 13 20.61 39.66 -61.45
C SER A 13 21.29 39.01 -60.24
N LEU A 14 21.66 39.78 -59.22
CA LEU A 14 22.28 39.26 -57.99
C LEU A 14 21.27 39.00 -56.85
N ALA A 15 20.01 39.38 -57.04
CA ALA A 15 18.93 39.15 -56.07
C ALA A 15 18.22 37.78 -56.22
N GLY A 16 18.68 36.92 -57.15
CA GLY A 16 18.00 35.68 -57.52
C GLY A 16 18.49 34.40 -56.84
N PHE A 17 19.45 34.46 -55.89
CA PHE A 17 20.19 33.25 -55.48
C PHE A 17 20.14 32.89 -53.98
N LEU A 18 19.29 33.48 -53.15
CA LEU A 18 19.34 33.23 -51.68
C LEU A 18 18.03 32.86 -51.00
N MET A 19 17.05 32.28 -51.70
CA MET A 19 15.81 31.78 -51.06
C MET A 19 15.46 30.36 -51.51
N THR A 20 16.44 29.47 -51.54
CA THR A 20 16.16 28.03 -51.43
C THR A 20 15.97 27.74 -49.93
N SER A 21 14.76 28.00 -49.43
CA SER A 21 14.28 27.35 -48.21
C SER A 21 14.21 25.86 -48.54
N CYS A 22 15.22 25.10 -48.09
CA CYS A 22 15.09 23.67 -48.02
C CYS A 22 14.00 23.43 -46.97
N ASP A 23 12.77 23.15 -47.40
CA ASP A 23 11.77 22.55 -46.53
C ASP A 23 12.39 21.25 -46.05
N LYS A 24 13.00 21.27 -44.86
CA LYS A 24 13.29 20.04 -44.15
C LYS A 24 11.92 19.49 -43.81
N VAL A 25 11.41 18.64 -44.69
CA VAL A 25 10.40 17.65 -44.34
C VAL A 25 11.06 16.85 -43.24
N GLU A 26 10.80 17.23 -41.99
CA GLU A 26 11.20 16.41 -40.87
C GLU A 26 10.44 15.10 -41.03
N ASP A 27 11.18 14.03 -41.30
CA ASP A 27 10.66 12.67 -41.17
C ASP A 27 10.36 12.43 -39.69
N LYS A 28 9.17 12.88 -39.27
CA LYS A 28 8.68 12.65 -37.92
C LYS A 28 8.46 11.16 -37.76
N VAL A 29 9.25 10.56 -36.87
CA VAL A 29 9.07 9.18 -36.46
C VAL A 29 7.75 9.09 -35.70
N THR A 30 6.75 8.45 -36.29
CA THR A 30 5.41 8.32 -35.72
C THR A 30 5.18 6.90 -35.25
N LEU A 31 4.44 6.75 -34.14
CA LEU A 31 4.00 5.44 -33.67
C LEU A 31 2.95 4.88 -34.63
N THR A 32 3.20 3.70 -35.20
CA THR A 32 2.36 3.08 -36.23
C THR A 32 1.52 1.91 -35.71
N GLY A 33 1.92 1.29 -34.60
CA GLY A 33 1.23 0.10 -34.12
C GLY A 33 1.67 -0.39 -32.75
N SER A 34 0.85 -1.28 -32.21
CA SER A 34 1.11 -2.06 -31.00
C SER A 34 0.17 -3.26 -30.95
N THR A 35 0.52 -4.25 -30.14
CA THR A 35 -0.31 -5.42 -29.84
C THR A 35 -0.70 -5.38 -28.35
N PRO A 36 -1.94 -5.74 -27.98
CA PRO A 36 -2.33 -5.85 -26.58
C PRO A 36 -1.47 -6.89 -25.83
N PRO A 37 -0.82 -6.52 -24.71
CA PRO A 37 -0.12 -7.49 -23.87
C PRO A 37 -1.04 -8.63 -23.45
N GLN A 38 -0.50 -9.85 -23.36
CA GLN A 38 -1.22 -10.99 -22.80
C GLN A 38 -0.76 -11.21 -21.37
N LEU A 39 -1.60 -10.92 -20.39
CA LEU A 39 -1.35 -11.18 -18.97
C LEU A 39 -1.72 -12.62 -18.62
N THR A 40 -0.79 -13.30 -17.98
CA THR A 40 -0.92 -14.65 -17.43
C THR A 40 -0.54 -14.66 -15.96
N VAL A 41 -1.06 -15.64 -15.23
CA VAL A 41 -0.77 -15.85 -13.82
C VAL A 41 -0.47 -17.33 -13.58
N SER A 42 0.46 -17.61 -12.66
CA SER A 42 0.82 -18.97 -12.24
C SER A 42 -0.36 -19.85 -11.79
N SER A 43 -1.43 -19.24 -11.25
CA SER A 43 -2.67 -19.92 -10.90
C SER A 43 -3.83 -18.91 -10.85
N SER A 44 -5.01 -19.32 -11.27
CA SER A 44 -6.27 -18.56 -11.17
C SER A 44 -7.26 -19.20 -10.18
N SER A 45 -6.81 -20.14 -9.35
CA SER A 45 -7.64 -20.74 -8.31
C SER A 45 -7.84 -19.77 -7.14
N ASP A 46 -8.90 -19.98 -6.37
CA ASP A 46 -9.14 -19.24 -5.13
C ASP A 46 -7.92 -19.36 -4.20
N LEU A 47 -7.49 -18.23 -3.65
CA LEU A 47 -6.27 -18.12 -2.87
C LEU A 47 -6.55 -17.56 -1.47
N VAL A 48 -6.12 -18.27 -0.45
CA VAL A 48 -6.17 -17.78 0.94
C VAL A 48 -4.75 -17.43 1.38
N LEU A 49 -4.52 -16.13 1.64
CA LEU A 49 -3.24 -15.64 2.15
C LEU A 49 -3.18 -15.87 3.66
N GLN A 50 -2.04 -16.38 4.12
CA GLN A 50 -1.85 -16.72 5.53
C GLN A 50 -0.59 -16.07 6.06
N LYS A 51 -0.71 -15.35 7.18
CA LYS A 51 0.44 -14.74 7.87
C LYS A 51 1.54 -15.76 8.21
N ALA A 52 1.16 -16.98 8.59
CA ALA A 52 2.11 -18.06 8.90
C ALA A 52 3.00 -18.46 7.71
N ARG A 53 2.63 -18.08 6.47
CA ARG A 53 3.36 -18.36 5.23
C ARG A 53 3.82 -17.08 4.55
N GLU A 54 3.95 -15.97 5.29
CA GLU A 54 4.21 -14.65 4.72
C GLU A 54 5.44 -14.60 3.79
N ASN A 55 6.48 -15.38 4.08
CA ASN A 55 7.72 -15.44 3.29
C ASN A 55 7.69 -16.48 2.15
N TYR A 56 6.60 -17.21 1.96
CA TYR A 56 6.50 -18.21 0.89
C TYR A 56 6.07 -17.53 -0.42
N SER A 57 6.46 -18.11 -1.55
CA SER A 57 6.00 -17.67 -2.86
C SER A 57 4.48 -17.80 -2.98
N SER A 58 3.88 -16.81 -3.64
CA SER A 58 2.45 -16.72 -3.94
C SER A 58 2.29 -16.69 -5.47
N LEU A 59 1.50 -15.75 -6.00
CA LEU A 59 1.25 -15.60 -7.42
C LEU A 59 2.46 -14.98 -8.15
N GLN A 60 2.85 -15.60 -9.25
CA GLN A 60 3.66 -15.00 -10.30
C GLN A 60 2.77 -14.53 -11.44
N PHE A 61 2.98 -13.30 -11.89
CA PHE A 61 2.34 -12.70 -13.06
C PHE A 61 3.37 -12.56 -14.18
N SER A 62 2.94 -12.75 -15.42
CA SER A 62 3.80 -12.57 -16.61
C SER A 62 3.00 -11.99 -17.76
N TRP A 63 3.62 -11.13 -18.57
CA TRP A 63 2.97 -10.46 -19.68
C TRP A 63 3.86 -10.35 -20.92
N THR A 64 3.24 -10.26 -22.09
CA THR A 64 3.97 -10.06 -23.35
C THR A 64 4.28 -8.59 -23.61
N ASN A 65 5.38 -8.34 -24.32
CA ASN A 65 5.70 -7.00 -24.81
C ASN A 65 4.64 -6.54 -25.83
N PRO A 66 4.17 -5.28 -25.80
CA PRO A 66 3.24 -4.74 -26.80
C PRO A 66 3.81 -4.70 -28.22
N ASN A 67 5.13 -4.85 -28.39
CA ASN A 67 5.82 -4.77 -29.68
C ASN A 67 5.46 -3.50 -30.45
N TYR A 68 5.61 -2.35 -29.79
CA TYR A 68 5.36 -1.04 -30.42
C TYR A 68 6.19 -0.91 -31.71
N THR A 69 5.59 -0.35 -32.75
CA THR A 69 6.26 -0.08 -34.04
C THR A 69 6.17 1.38 -34.39
N TYR A 70 7.22 1.89 -35.05
CA TYR A 70 7.30 3.23 -35.58
C TYR A 70 7.38 3.21 -37.11
N SER A 71 7.21 4.37 -37.74
CA SER A 71 7.35 4.55 -39.18
C SER A 71 8.72 4.16 -39.72
N ASN A 72 9.76 4.17 -38.86
CA ASN A 72 11.14 3.85 -39.21
C ASN A 72 11.63 2.48 -38.68
N GLY A 73 10.74 1.65 -38.10
CA GLY A 73 11.11 0.32 -37.63
C GLY A 73 10.50 -0.06 -36.28
N VAL A 74 11.10 -1.05 -35.62
CA VAL A 74 10.65 -1.54 -34.31
C VAL A 74 11.01 -0.57 -33.19
N ASN A 75 10.20 -0.54 -32.13
CA ASN A 75 10.52 0.22 -30.93
C ASN A 75 11.80 -0.29 -30.25
N THR A 76 12.70 0.63 -29.93
CA THR A 76 13.91 0.41 -29.12
C THR A 76 13.85 1.12 -27.77
N GLN A 77 12.77 1.87 -27.49
CA GLN A 77 12.56 2.58 -26.24
C GLN A 77 12.01 1.64 -25.17
N ASP A 78 12.25 2.02 -23.92
CA ASP A 78 11.70 1.29 -22.79
C ASP A 78 10.17 1.37 -22.74
N VAL A 79 9.56 0.27 -22.33
CA VAL A 79 8.11 0.20 -22.08
C VAL A 79 7.89 0.16 -20.59
N ASN A 80 7.05 1.06 -20.11
CA ASN A 80 6.56 1.12 -18.75
C ASN A 80 5.28 0.29 -18.64
N TYR A 81 5.21 -0.54 -17.61
CA TYR A 81 4.05 -1.37 -17.30
C TYR A 81 3.51 -1.00 -15.93
N LEU A 82 2.18 -0.90 -15.83
CA LEU A 82 1.47 -0.89 -14.55
C LEU A 82 0.66 -2.17 -14.45
N LEU A 83 0.97 -3.02 -13.47
CA LEU A 83 0.04 -4.06 -13.02
C LEU A 83 -1.03 -3.39 -12.18
N GLN A 84 -2.22 -3.27 -12.75
CA GLN A 84 -3.38 -2.67 -12.11
C GLN A 84 -4.21 -3.78 -11.44
N ILE A 85 -4.64 -3.53 -10.21
CA ILE A 85 -5.48 -4.43 -9.43
C ILE A 85 -6.71 -3.64 -8.97
N ASP A 86 -7.89 -4.19 -9.22
CA ASP A 86 -9.16 -3.60 -8.76
C ASP A 86 -10.14 -4.70 -8.33
N THR A 87 -11.24 -4.31 -7.70
CA THR A 87 -12.37 -5.18 -7.44
C THR A 87 -13.14 -5.46 -8.72
N THR A 88 -13.69 -6.67 -8.83
CA THR A 88 -14.43 -7.11 -10.01
C THR A 88 -15.58 -6.15 -10.34
N GLY A 89 -15.62 -5.68 -11.59
CA GLY A 89 -16.69 -4.81 -12.09
C GLY A 89 -16.47 -3.31 -11.86
N SER A 90 -15.42 -2.93 -11.13
CA SER A 90 -15.02 -1.52 -10.96
C SER A 90 -14.34 -0.92 -12.19
N ASN A 91 -14.00 -1.74 -13.19
CA ASN A 91 -13.37 -1.31 -14.44
C ASN A 91 -12.07 -0.51 -14.24
N PHE A 92 -11.31 -0.82 -13.17
CA PHE A 92 -10.06 -0.13 -12.83
C PHE A 92 -10.24 1.38 -12.62
N SER A 93 -11.42 1.77 -12.11
CA SER A 93 -11.77 3.16 -11.79
C SER A 93 -11.86 3.42 -10.29
N ASN A 94 -11.70 2.39 -9.45
CA ASN A 94 -11.71 2.55 -8.00
C ASN A 94 -10.54 3.45 -7.57
N PRO A 95 -10.79 4.51 -6.77
CA PRO A 95 -9.73 5.39 -6.27
C PRO A 95 -8.72 4.65 -5.37
N LYS A 96 -9.11 3.51 -4.80
CA LYS A 96 -8.23 2.65 -4.00
C LYS A 96 -7.63 1.49 -4.79
N SER A 97 -7.77 1.48 -6.12
CA SER A 97 -7.11 0.48 -6.98
C SER A 97 -5.59 0.54 -6.83
N VAL A 98 -4.95 -0.62 -6.93
CA VAL A 98 -3.50 -0.74 -6.77
C VAL A 98 -2.84 -0.65 -8.15
N ASN A 99 -1.74 0.09 -8.24
CA ASN A 99 -0.95 0.21 -9.46
C ASN A 99 0.51 -0.04 -9.13
N LEU A 100 1.07 -1.14 -9.64
CA LEU A 100 2.46 -1.54 -9.40
C LEU A 100 3.27 -1.34 -10.68
N GLY A 101 4.31 -0.51 -10.60
CA GLY A 101 5.11 -0.11 -11.76
C GLY A 101 6.31 -1.01 -12.04
N PHE A 102 6.54 -1.28 -13.32
CA PHE A 102 7.65 -2.07 -13.85
C PHE A 102 8.20 -1.41 -15.12
N VAL A 103 9.51 -1.52 -15.34
CA VAL A 103 10.24 -0.92 -16.46
C VAL A 103 11.05 -2.00 -17.15
N LYS A 104 10.67 -2.34 -18.39
CA LYS A 104 11.23 -3.46 -19.17
C LYS A 104 10.91 -4.86 -18.63
N GLU A 105 10.58 -5.05 -17.35
CA GLU A 105 10.22 -6.37 -16.85
C GLU A 105 8.93 -6.88 -17.52
N LEU A 106 8.89 -8.19 -17.75
CA LEU A 106 7.76 -8.89 -18.33
C LEU A 106 7.14 -9.89 -17.35
N SER A 107 7.60 -9.89 -16.11
CA SER A 107 7.10 -10.77 -15.06
C SER A 107 7.42 -10.22 -13.68
N THR A 108 6.60 -10.59 -12.70
CA THR A 108 6.86 -10.34 -11.28
C THR A 108 6.33 -11.50 -10.46
N ALA A 109 7.01 -11.85 -9.38
CA ALA A 109 6.58 -12.86 -8.44
C ALA A 109 6.38 -12.22 -7.06
N PHE A 110 5.25 -12.49 -6.43
CA PHE A 110 4.95 -12.02 -5.09
C PHE A 110 5.18 -13.12 -4.07
N THR A 111 5.70 -12.75 -2.91
CA THR A 111 5.49 -13.51 -1.68
C THR A 111 4.05 -13.33 -1.18
N VAL A 112 3.61 -14.20 -0.27
CA VAL A 112 2.31 -14.07 0.40
C VAL A 112 2.18 -12.71 1.08
N LYS A 113 3.26 -12.22 1.71
CA LYS A 113 3.29 -10.92 2.37
C LYS A 113 3.09 -9.76 1.41
N GLU A 114 3.85 -9.75 0.32
CA GLU A 114 3.82 -8.65 -0.65
C GLU A 114 2.45 -8.58 -1.33
N LEU A 115 1.87 -9.72 -1.70
CA LEU A 115 0.51 -9.76 -2.25
C LEU A 115 -0.52 -9.29 -1.23
N ASN A 116 -0.45 -9.75 0.02
CA ASN A 116 -1.37 -9.29 1.07
C ASN A 116 -1.27 -7.78 1.27
N THR A 117 -0.04 -7.25 1.33
CA THR A 117 0.24 -5.82 1.53
C THR A 117 -0.30 -4.97 0.39
N ALA A 118 -0.09 -5.42 -0.86
CA ALA A 118 -0.64 -4.74 -2.03
C ALA A 118 -2.17 -4.66 -1.95
N LEU A 119 -2.84 -5.76 -1.61
CA LEU A 119 -4.31 -5.82 -1.54
C LEU A 119 -4.90 -5.08 -0.33
N SER A 120 -4.19 -5.04 0.80
CA SER A 120 -4.66 -4.33 2.01
C SER A 120 -4.87 -2.82 1.79
N GLY A 121 -4.17 -2.20 0.83
CA GLY A 121 -4.35 -0.80 0.47
C GLY A 121 -5.74 -0.46 -0.09
N MET A 122 -6.49 -1.48 -0.52
CA MET A 122 -7.87 -1.33 -1.01
C MET A 122 -8.89 -1.17 0.12
N GLU A 123 -8.49 -1.40 1.38
CA GLU A 123 -9.33 -1.30 2.59
C GLU A 123 -10.60 -2.18 2.54
N LEU A 124 -10.49 -3.34 1.88
CA LEU A 124 -11.51 -4.37 1.93
C LEU A 124 -11.46 -5.10 3.28
N LYS A 125 -12.57 -5.71 3.68
CA LYS A 125 -12.64 -6.46 4.93
C LYS A 125 -11.74 -7.71 4.86
N ASP A 126 -10.74 -7.79 5.74
CA ASP A 126 -9.87 -8.96 5.85
C ASP A 126 -10.61 -10.24 6.28
N PHE A 127 -9.99 -11.40 6.01
CA PHE A 127 -10.54 -12.74 6.28
C PHE A 127 -11.85 -13.05 5.54
N VAL A 128 -12.20 -12.24 4.55
CA VAL A 128 -13.32 -12.46 3.63
C VAL A 128 -12.76 -12.59 2.22
N SER A 129 -13.29 -13.54 1.44
CA SER A 129 -12.93 -13.71 0.04
C SER A 129 -13.48 -12.55 -0.79
N HIS A 130 -12.61 -11.89 -1.56
CA HIS A 130 -12.98 -10.85 -2.52
C HIS A 130 -12.52 -11.22 -3.92
N ALA A 131 -13.30 -10.84 -4.93
CA ALA A 131 -12.99 -11.09 -6.33
C ALA A 131 -12.16 -9.92 -6.91
N PHE A 132 -10.90 -10.18 -7.24
CA PHE A 132 -9.97 -9.19 -7.81
C PHE A 132 -9.81 -9.36 -9.32
N GLU A 133 -9.69 -8.24 -10.01
CA GLU A 133 -9.37 -8.12 -11.44
C GLU A 133 -7.96 -7.55 -11.60
N PHE A 134 -7.15 -8.19 -12.44
CA PHE A 134 -5.78 -7.81 -12.74
C PHE A 134 -5.65 -7.49 -14.24
N ARG A 135 -4.96 -6.41 -14.59
CA ARG A 135 -4.55 -6.14 -15.97
C ARG A 135 -3.22 -5.40 -16.03
N ILE A 136 -2.57 -5.47 -17.18
CA ILE A 136 -1.42 -4.64 -17.52
C ILE A 136 -1.88 -3.42 -18.30
N LYS A 137 -1.39 -2.25 -17.91
CA LYS A 137 -1.38 -1.03 -18.71
C LYS A 137 0.05 -0.78 -19.18
N ALA A 138 0.28 -0.86 -20.48
CA ALA A 138 1.57 -0.58 -21.09
C ALA A 138 1.58 0.82 -21.72
N THR A 139 2.69 1.52 -21.55
CA THR A 139 2.95 2.84 -22.12
C THR A 139 4.42 2.97 -22.50
N LEU A 140 4.73 3.66 -23.59
CA LEU A 140 6.12 3.97 -23.92
C LEU A 140 6.71 4.99 -22.95
N PHE A 141 8.01 4.84 -22.68
CA PHE A 141 8.79 5.88 -22.02
C PHE A 141 8.71 7.18 -22.84
N GLY A 142 8.45 8.33 -22.19
CA GLY A 142 8.17 9.59 -22.88
C GLY A 142 6.71 9.82 -23.29
N GLY A 143 5.84 8.83 -23.12
CA GLY A 143 4.38 8.96 -23.25
C GLY A 143 3.84 8.42 -24.57
N SER A 144 2.77 7.63 -24.48
CA SER A 144 1.96 7.16 -25.60
C SER A 144 0.52 6.93 -25.14
N ALA A 145 -0.40 6.72 -26.08
CA ALA A 145 -1.70 6.15 -25.73
C ALA A 145 -1.48 4.79 -25.04
N PRO A 146 -2.12 4.52 -23.89
CA PRO A 146 -1.93 3.26 -23.18
C PRO A 146 -2.57 2.11 -23.92
N VAL A 147 -1.91 0.95 -23.86
CA VAL A 147 -2.41 -0.32 -24.39
C VAL A 147 -2.65 -1.25 -23.21
N TYR A 148 -3.80 -1.93 -23.18
CA TYR A 148 -4.22 -2.77 -22.05
C TYR A 148 -4.19 -4.26 -22.41
N SER A 149 -3.90 -5.11 -21.43
CA SER A 149 -4.02 -6.56 -21.57
C SER A 149 -5.45 -7.07 -21.44
N ASN A 150 -5.62 -8.38 -21.62
CA ASN A 150 -6.74 -9.12 -21.05
C ASN A 150 -6.81 -8.95 -19.53
N VAL A 151 -7.99 -9.21 -18.96
CA VAL A 151 -8.24 -9.20 -17.51
C VAL A 151 -8.15 -10.61 -16.96
N VAL A 152 -7.41 -10.78 -15.87
CA VAL A 152 -7.37 -12.01 -15.08
C VAL A 152 -8.20 -11.81 -13.81
N LYS A 153 -9.01 -12.80 -13.43
CA LYS A 153 -9.86 -12.76 -12.23
C LYS A 153 -9.41 -13.82 -11.23
N ILE A 154 -9.28 -13.44 -9.96
CA ILE A 154 -8.89 -14.35 -8.88
C ILE A 154 -9.64 -13.95 -7.62
N ASN A 155 -10.25 -14.92 -6.92
CA ASN A 155 -10.76 -14.68 -5.58
C ASN A 155 -9.61 -14.82 -4.57
N ILE A 156 -9.39 -13.79 -3.75
CA ILE A 156 -8.32 -13.78 -2.76
C ILE A 156 -8.90 -13.41 -1.40
N THR A 157 -8.55 -14.18 -0.39
CA THR A 157 -8.82 -13.87 1.02
C THR A 157 -7.53 -13.33 1.65
N THR A 158 -7.52 -12.05 2.03
CA THR A 158 -6.40 -11.42 2.73
C THR A 158 -6.43 -11.74 4.23
N TYR A 159 -5.28 -11.62 4.89
CA TYR A 159 -5.19 -11.63 6.34
C TYR A 159 -4.90 -10.23 6.86
N LEU A 160 -5.36 -9.96 8.08
CA LEU A 160 -5.02 -8.73 8.77
C LEU A 160 -3.55 -8.78 9.23
N ASP A 161 -2.71 -7.90 8.66
CA ASP A 161 -1.30 -7.83 9.04
C ASP A 161 -1.10 -7.01 10.32
N VAL A 162 -1.06 -7.72 11.45
CA VAL A 162 -0.90 -7.15 12.81
C VAL A 162 0.31 -7.75 13.51
N VAL A 163 1.03 -6.97 14.33
CA VAL A 163 2.21 -7.48 15.07
C VAL A 163 1.80 -8.63 15.99
N TYR A 164 0.62 -8.55 16.61
CA TYR A 164 0.07 -9.61 17.45
C TYR A 164 -1.39 -9.91 17.09
N PRO A 165 -1.89 -11.14 17.32
CA PRO A 165 -3.30 -11.47 17.15
C PRO A 165 -4.19 -10.49 17.92
N VAL A 166 -5.21 -9.97 17.24
CA VAL A 166 -6.14 -9.00 17.84
C VAL A 166 -7.19 -9.77 18.65
N PRO A 167 -7.34 -9.52 19.96
CA PRO A 167 -8.40 -10.15 20.74
C PRO A 167 -9.79 -9.58 20.39
N ASP A 168 -10.84 -10.23 20.87
CA ASP A 168 -12.21 -9.74 20.74
C ASP A 168 -12.48 -8.57 21.70
N LYS A 169 -11.95 -8.66 22.92
CA LYS A 169 -12.02 -7.63 23.96
C LYS A 169 -10.62 -7.33 24.49
N LEU A 170 -10.48 -6.17 25.12
CA LEU A 170 -9.25 -5.76 25.80
C LEU A 170 -9.62 -4.96 27.05
N TYR A 171 -8.85 -5.14 28.11
CA TYR A 171 -8.99 -4.45 29.38
C TYR A 171 -7.64 -3.94 29.86
N ILE A 172 -7.66 -2.90 30.69
CA ILE A 172 -6.51 -2.45 31.48
C ILE A 172 -6.72 -2.86 32.94
N THR A 173 -5.66 -3.33 33.60
CA THR A 173 -5.67 -3.66 35.04
C THR A 173 -4.33 -3.30 35.67
N GLY A 174 -4.36 -2.97 36.96
CA GLY A 174 -3.18 -2.68 37.76
C GLY A 174 -3.36 -1.51 38.70
N ALA A 175 -2.35 -1.28 39.55
CA ALA A 175 -2.34 -0.18 40.52
C ALA A 175 -2.51 1.21 39.87
N ALA A 176 -2.20 1.34 38.58
CA ALA A 176 -2.47 2.55 37.81
C ALA A 176 -3.95 2.84 37.60
N THR A 177 -4.83 1.84 37.74
CA THR A 177 -6.26 1.93 37.39
C THR A 177 -7.15 2.00 38.63
N PRO A 178 -8.37 2.59 38.55
CA PRO A 178 -9.29 2.67 39.69
C PRO A 178 -9.69 1.31 40.28
N GLY A 179 -9.77 0.27 39.44
CA GLY A 179 -10.08 -1.10 39.83
C GLY A 179 -8.90 -1.91 40.37
N ASN A 180 -7.70 -1.33 40.42
CA ASN A 180 -6.46 -2.01 40.84
C ASN A 180 -6.16 -3.29 40.00
N TRP A 181 -5.29 -4.15 40.52
CA TRP A 181 -5.00 -5.47 39.98
C TRP A 181 -6.23 -6.39 40.12
N MET A 182 -6.63 -7.01 39.01
CA MET A 182 -7.70 -8.01 39.00
C MET A 182 -7.26 -9.30 39.71
N GLY A 183 -8.20 -9.97 40.36
CA GLY A 183 -8.06 -11.34 40.86
C GLY A 183 -8.34 -12.40 39.78
N GLY A 184 -7.92 -13.64 40.04
CA GLY A 184 -8.28 -14.77 39.18
C GLY A 184 -9.76 -15.14 39.37
N GLY A 185 -10.51 -15.19 38.27
CA GLY A 185 -11.95 -15.48 38.27
C GLY A 185 -12.85 -14.26 38.48
N ASP A 186 -12.29 -13.06 38.55
CA ASP A 186 -13.06 -11.83 38.68
C ASP A 186 -14.03 -11.65 37.49
N ALA A 187 -15.21 -11.10 37.80
CA ALA A 187 -16.14 -10.69 36.76
C ALA A 187 -15.59 -9.49 35.96
N GLU A 188 -16.06 -9.37 34.72
CA GLU A 188 -15.66 -8.29 33.81
C GLU A 188 -15.87 -6.88 34.42
N LEU A 189 -14.79 -6.09 34.51
CA LEU A 189 -14.89 -4.67 34.87
C LEU A 189 -15.06 -3.79 33.62
N VAL A 190 -16.32 -3.58 33.22
CA VAL A 190 -16.69 -2.86 31.99
C VAL A 190 -16.12 -1.44 31.94
N ALA A 191 -15.97 -0.76 33.08
CA ALA A 191 -15.40 0.59 33.16
C ALA A 191 -13.92 0.67 32.73
N GLN A 192 -13.21 -0.46 32.71
CA GLN A 192 -11.81 -0.57 32.26
C GLN A 192 -11.68 -1.40 30.97
N ARG A 193 -12.79 -1.64 30.27
CA ARG A 193 -12.80 -2.24 28.94
C ARG A 193 -12.56 -1.18 27.88
N PHE A 194 -11.67 -1.48 26.93
CA PHE A 194 -11.50 -0.66 25.75
C PHE A 194 -12.64 -0.86 24.74
N ASN A 195 -12.99 0.22 24.04
CA ASN A 195 -13.82 0.14 22.85
C ASN A 195 -12.97 -0.21 21.64
N LYS A 196 -13.36 -1.24 20.89
CA LYS A 196 -12.72 -1.60 19.61
C LYS A 196 -13.21 -0.65 18.52
N VAL A 197 -12.35 0.28 18.08
CA VAL A 197 -12.73 1.36 17.14
C VAL A 197 -12.50 0.99 15.68
N ASN A 198 -11.68 -0.02 15.42
CA ASN A 198 -11.51 -0.66 14.10
C ASN A 198 -11.00 -2.10 14.28
N ALA A 199 -10.60 -2.77 13.20
CA ALA A 199 -10.18 -4.17 13.25
C ALA A 199 -9.01 -4.48 14.22
N TYR A 200 -8.17 -3.51 14.58
CA TYR A 200 -6.94 -3.70 15.36
C TYR A 200 -6.66 -2.64 16.44
N THR A 201 -7.50 -1.61 16.57
CA THR A 201 -7.32 -0.51 17.53
C THR A 201 -8.39 -0.54 18.62
N PHE A 202 -7.93 -0.39 19.86
CA PHE A 202 -8.73 -0.30 21.07
C PHE A 202 -8.51 1.06 21.75
N VAL A 203 -9.58 1.70 22.20
CA VAL A 203 -9.53 3.03 22.83
C VAL A 203 -10.38 3.08 24.09
N ILE A 204 -9.84 3.67 25.16
CA ILE A 204 -10.64 4.25 26.24
C ILE A 204 -10.47 5.77 26.13
N GLU A 205 -11.57 6.51 25.95
CA GLU A 205 -11.52 7.96 25.71
C GLU A 205 -11.16 8.77 26.97
N SER A 206 -11.48 8.24 28.15
CA SER A 206 -11.20 8.90 29.41
C SER A 206 -11.21 7.88 30.55
N LEU A 207 -10.05 7.64 31.16
CA LEU A 207 -9.89 6.85 32.38
C LEU A 207 -8.94 7.57 33.33
N ASN A 208 -9.35 7.73 34.59
CA ASN A 208 -8.46 8.24 35.63
C ASN A 208 -7.32 7.25 35.87
N ILE A 209 -6.08 7.72 35.74
CA ILE A 209 -4.88 6.92 35.91
C ILE A 209 -4.06 7.49 37.05
N ASN A 210 -3.67 6.62 37.98
CA ASN A 210 -2.75 6.96 39.06
C ASN A 210 -1.34 7.16 38.49
N ALA A 211 -0.61 8.10 39.09
CA ALA A 211 0.75 8.42 38.66
C ALA A 211 1.73 7.26 38.90
N SER A 212 2.68 7.06 37.98
CA SER A 212 3.87 6.22 38.16
C SER A 212 3.60 4.83 38.74
N SER A 213 2.55 4.17 38.27
CA SER A 213 2.03 2.93 38.84
C SER A 213 2.01 1.80 37.80
N GLY A 214 2.14 0.57 38.28
CA GLY A 214 2.15 -0.64 37.46
C GLY A 214 0.81 -0.93 36.78
N TYR A 215 0.84 -1.40 35.52
CA TYR A 215 -0.34 -1.93 34.83
C TYR A 215 0.00 -2.90 33.70
N LEU A 216 -1.03 -3.64 33.25
CA LEU A 216 -1.00 -4.55 32.12
C LEU A 216 -2.30 -4.42 31.31
N PHE A 217 -2.30 -4.98 30.09
CA PHE A 217 -3.53 -5.23 29.34
C PHE A 217 -3.85 -6.72 29.30
N VAL A 218 -5.13 -7.07 29.31
CA VAL A 218 -5.60 -8.46 29.23
C VAL A 218 -6.76 -8.59 28.26
N PRO A 219 -6.88 -9.71 27.51
CA PRO A 219 -7.99 -9.95 26.59
C PRO A 219 -9.26 -10.43 27.31
N VAL A 220 -9.11 -11.06 28.47
CA VAL A 220 -10.20 -11.55 29.33
C VAL A 220 -9.93 -11.06 30.74
N TYR A 221 -10.84 -10.27 31.29
CA TYR A 221 -10.72 -9.81 32.67
C TYR A 221 -10.93 -10.99 33.64
N GLY A 222 -10.14 -11.05 34.71
CA GLY A 222 -10.12 -12.17 35.64
C GLY A 222 -9.28 -13.38 35.20
N ASP A 223 -8.67 -13.34 34.01
CA ASP A 223 -7.82 -14.43 33.51
C ASP A 223 -6.39 -13.94 33.22
N TRP A 224 -5.42 -14.57 33.89
CA TRP A 224 -3.99 -14.28 33.74
C TRP A 224 -3.28 -15.19 32.73
N SER A 225 -3.99 -16.08 32.05
CA SER A 225 -3.42 -17.01 31.06
C SER A 225 -2.83 -16.31 29.84
N HIS A 226 -3.34 -15.11 29.53
CA HIS A 226 -2.86 -14.26 28.44
C HIS A 226 -2.83 -12.81 28.88
N LYS A 227 -1.71 -12.14 28.65
CA LYS A 227 -1.55 -10.71 28.94
C LYS A 227 -0.67 -10.01 27.91
N TYR A 228 -0.76 -8.69 27.90
CA TYR A 228 0.15 -7.83 27.13
C TYR A 228 0.84 -6.86 28.08
N GLY A 229 2.17 -6.81 27.95
CA GLY A 229 3.04 -6.03 28.80
C GLY A 229 4.20 -5.41 28.02
N PHE A 230 5.06 -4.71 28.73
CA PHE A 230 6.24 -4.09 28.17
C PHE A 230 7.24 -5.13 27.63
N THR A 231 7.91 -4.75 26.55
CA THR A 231 8.88 -5.60 25.86
C THR A 231 10.18 -5.78 26.65
N GLY A 232 10.58 -4.76 27.41
CA GLY A 232 11.80 -4.71 28.23
C GLY A 232 11.58 -5.08 29.70
N SER A 233 12.46 -4.56 30.58
CA SER A 233 12.38 -4.76 32.03
C SER A 233 11.12 -4.10 32.63
N ALA A 234 10.53 -4.72 33.64
CA ALA A 234 9.32 -4.21 34.30
C ALA A 234 9.44 -2.71 34.63
N GLN A 235 8.39 -1.96 34.31
CA GLN A 235 8.26 -0.52 34.54
C GLN A 235 9.34 0.34 33.84
N GLY A 236 10.01 -0.19 32.82
CA GLY A 236 11.02 0.52 32.02
C GLY A 236 10.51 1.17 30.74
N ASN A 237 9.20 1.11 30.45
CA ASN A 237 8.62 1.72 29.24
C ASN A 237 8.63 3.24 29.30
N ASN A 238 8.52 3.88 28.14
CA ASN A 238 8.07 5.28 28.09
C ASN A 238 6.61 5.37 28.59
N PRO A 239 6.33 6.14 29.66
CA PRO A 239 4.99 6.22 30.24
C PRO A 239 3.93 6.82 29.32
N ALA A 240 4.32 7.68 28.36
CA ALA A 240 3.39 8.29 27.42
C ALA A 240 2.97 7.34 26.28
N GLY A 241 3.69 6.23 26.09
CA GLY A 241 3.42 5.28 25.03
C GLY A 241 4.67 4.56 24.56
N ASP A 242 4.56 3.25 24.37
CA ASP A 242 5.66 2.38 23.94
C ASP A 242 5.11 1.16 23.17
N THR A 243 6.02 0.27 22.80
CA THR A 243 5.70 -1.06 22.27
C THR A 243 5.30 -2.02 23.38
N PHE A 244 4.43 -2.96 23.05
CA PHE A 244 4.04 -4.06 23.92
C PHE A 244 4.36 -5.42 23.28
N LYS A 245 4.25 -6.49 24.06
CA LYS A 245 4.27 -7.88 23.59
C LYS A 245 3.33 -8.77 24.41
N PRO A 246 2.86 -9.90 23.84
CA PRO A 246 2.28 -10.98 24.62
C PRO A 246 3.23 -11.43 25.73
N GLU A 247 2.68 -11.72 26.90
CA GLU A 247 3.44 -12.15 28.08
C GLU A 247 4.58 -11.19 28.48
N GLY A 248 4.36 -9.89 28.23
CA GLY A 248 5.29 -8.84 28.64
C GLY A 248 5.29 -8.57 30.14
N ASN A 249 6.27 -7.78 30.57
CA ASN A 249 6.40 -7.31 31.94
C ASN A 249 5.45 -6.14 32.22
N ASP A 250 5.26 -5.78 33.49
CA ASP A 250 4.42 -4.64 33.86
C ASP A 250 4.91 -3.34 33.20
N PHE A 251 3.97 -2.52 32.75
CA PHE A 251 4.24 -1.14 32.36
C PHE A 251 4.28 -0.23 33.60
N VAL A 252 4.74 1.01 33.43
CA VAL A 252 4.54 2.14 34.33
C VAL A 252 3.69 3.21 33.65
N SER A 253 2.73 3.77 34.38
CA SER A 253 1.82 4.84 33.92
C SER A 253 2.48 6.22 33.95
N PRO A 254 1.91 7.23 33.25
CA PRO A 254 2.40 8.60 33.30
C PRO A 254 2.61 9.14 34.71
N ALA A 255 3.55 10.08 34.88
CA ALA A 255 3.89 10.65 36.19
C ALA A 255 2.82 11.62 36.76
N THR A 256 1.83 12.01 35.96
CA THR A 256 0.74 12.91 36.38
C THR A 256 -0.53 12.11 36.51
N ALA A 257 -1.17 12.15 37.68
CA ALA A 257 -2.49 11.56 37.85
C ALA A 257 -3.55 12.46 37.19
N LYS A 258 -4.25 11.94 36.19
CA LYS A 258 -5.39 12.59 35.54
C LYS A 258 -6.20 11.57 34.74
N ALA A 259 -7.29 12.02 34.14
CA ALA A 259 -7.93 11.26 33.08
C ALA A 259 -7.07 11.30 31.80
N TYR A 260 -6.85 10.13 31.20
CA TYR A 260 -6.17 9.98 29.91
C TYR A 260 -7.09 9.32 28.90
N LYS A 261 -6.90 9.70 27.63
CA LYS A 261 -7.25 8.83 26.52
C LYS A 261 -6.15 7.79 26.36
N ILE A 262 -6.53 6.52 26.26
CA ILE A 262 -5.60 5.40 26.12
C ILE A 262 -5.90 4.69 24.82
N THR A 263 -4.89 4.59 23.94
CA THR A 263 -5.01 3.90 22.66
C THR A 263 -4.08 2.69 22.66
N VAL A 264 -4.57 1.53 22.24
CA VAL A 264 -3.78 0.31 22.03
C VAL A 264 -3.97 -0.17 20.60
N ASN A 265 -2.88 -0.34 19.86
CA ASN A 265 -2.88 -0.68 18.44
C ASN A 265 -2.12 -1.98 18.20
N PHE A 266 -2.85 -3.04 17.85
CA PHE A 266 -2.28 -4.35 17.54
C PHE A 266 -1.59 -4.43 16.18
N LYS A 267 -1.92 -3.52 15.25
CA LYS A 267 -1.24 -3.42 13.96
C LYS A 267 0.21 -2.98 14.12
N THR A 268 0.47 -2.05 15.02
CA THR A 268 1.83 -1.54 15.29
C THR A 268 2.46 -2.14 16.54
N GLY A 269 1.68 -2.82 17.39
CA GLY A 269 2.14 -3.31 18.67
C GLY A 269 2.48 -2.19 19.65
N LYS A 270 1.79 -1.04 19.56
CA LYS A 270 2.04 0.16 20.37
C LYS A 270 0.83 0.60 21.17
N PHE A 271 1.07 1.29 22.27
CA PHE A 271 0.06 2.01 23.04
C PHE A 271 0.44 3.48 23.25
N SER A 272 -0.53 4.33 23.60
CA SER A 272 -0.30 5.73 24.00
C SER A 272 -1.26 6.18 25.12
N PHE A 273 -0.81 7.17 25.89
CA PHE A 273 -1.58 7.94 26.87
C PHE A 273 -1.56 9.41 26.45
N GLU A 274 -2.73 10.00 26.22
CA GLU A 274 -2.94 11.39 25.78
C GLU A 274 -3.76 12.18 26.81
#